data_AF-A0A5Z3XEJ0-F1
#
_entry.id   AF-A0A5Z3XEJ0-F1
#
_cell.length_a   1.000
_cell.length_b   1.000
_cell.length_c   1.000
_cell.angle_alpha   90.00
_cell.angle_beta   90.00
_cell.angle_gamma   90.00
#
_symmetry.space_group_name_H-M   'P 1'
#
loop_
_entity.id
_entity.type
_entity.pdbx_description
1 polymer ?
#
loop_
_entity_poly.entity_id
_entity_poly.type
_entity_poly.pdbx_seq_one_letter_code
_entity_poly.pdbx_strand_id
1 'polypeptide(L)'
;MTTVTIKSVRNARYNEDNTISADVQFSDDEVSLPYTASAGDTTDYGRQLYADLVAGKYGTVTPFTVTPEMLTAAKQKKHAEINAWRDAQENGSVIFTLNGHRWDCGKASQTRLSPVVAVAKSGMLPPGFFWTDADNIDVPMTTDELTALEAAMQQNMVLQGFKIHERQRQMKEEVDKLTDCKAIKDYAVGWPE
;
A
#
# COMPACT_ATOMS: atom_id res chain seq x y z
N MET A 1 49.60 5.49 8.78
CA MET A 1 48.21 5.92 9.03
C MET A 1 47.92 5.60 10.48
N THR A 2 47.53 6.60 11.28
CA THR A 2 47.19 6.40 12.69
C THR A 2 45.91 5.57 12.75
N THR A 3 45.90 4.48 13.51
CA THR A 3 44.70 3.66 13.69
C THR A 3 43.72 4.42 14.56
N VAL A 4 42.53 4.71 14.05
CA VAL A 4 41.44 5.33 14.83
C VAL A 4 40.94 4.31 15.85
N THR A 5 40.90 4.70 17.13
CA THR A 5 40.46 3.85 18.25
C THR A 5 39.31 4.50 19.01
N ILE A 6 38.52 3.70 19.71
CA ILE A 6 37.37 4.16 20.50
C ILE A 6 37.84 4.53 21.91
N LYS A 7 37.75 5.82 22.30
CA LYS A 7 38.11 6.30 23.64
C LYS A 7 36.96 6.12 24.63
N SER A 8 35.74 6.49 24.25
CA SER A 8 34.57 6.37 25.11
C SER A 8 33.27 6.24 24.32
N VAL A 9 32.26 5.61 24.92
CA VAL A 9 30.94 5.38 24.33
C VAL A 9 29.87 5.66 25.38
N ARG A 10 28.80 6.38 25.00
CA ARG A 10 27.67 6.73 25.88
C ARG A 10 26.34 6.64 25.14
N ASN A 11 25.25 6.62 25.88
CA ASN A 11 23.87 6.69 25.34
C ASN A 11 23.55 5.62 24.28
N ALA A 12 24.17 4.44 24.40
CA ALA A 12 23.97 3.34 23.48
C ALA A 12 22.53 2.81 23.56
N ARG A 13 21.89 2.70 22.40
CA ARG A 13 20.53 2.17 22.26
C ARG A 13 20.39 1.37 20.98
N TYR A 14 19.60 0.30 21.04
CA TYR A 14 19.20 -0.43 19.84
C TYR A 14 18.24 0.42 19.00
N ASN A 15 18.36 0.28 17.68
CA ASN A 15 17.40 0.77 16.70
C ASN A 15 16.48 -0.39 16.24
N GLU A 16 15.42 -0.08 15.49
CA GLU A 16 14.46 -1.08 14.99
C GLU A 16 15.12 -2.19 14.15
N ASP A 17 16.22 -1.89 13.45
CA ASP A 17 16.95 -2.78 12.55
C ASP A 17 18.12 -3.54 13.21
N ASN A 18 18.17 -3.57 14.54
CA ASN A 18 19.25 -4.16 15.35
C ASN A 18 20.62 -3.49 15.20
N THR A 19 20.70 -2.32 14.55
CA THR A 19 21.87 -1.45 14.68
C THR A 19 21.88 -0.78 16.06
N ILE A 20 23.03 -0.26 16.49
CA ILE A 20 23.18 0.41 17.78
C ILE A 20 23.68 1.83 17.54
N SER A 21 22.88 2.82 17.94
CA SER A 21 23.31 4.22 17.94
C SER A 21 23.87 4.60 19.31
N ALA A 22 25.00 5.28 19.32
CA ALA A 22 25.67 5.76 20.53
C ALA A 22 26.43 7.07 20.27
N ASP A 23 26.76 7.80 21.32
CA ASP A 23 27.70 8.92 21.26
C ASP A 23 29.11 8.37 21.49
N VAL A 24 29.99 8.50 20.49
CA VAL A 24 31.31 7.87 20.46
C VAL A 24 32.38 8.94 20.37
N GLN A 25 33.38 8.85 21.24
CA GLN A 25 34.61 9.63 21.14
C GLN A 25 35.70 8.77 20.53
N PHE A 26 36.14 9.12 19.32
CA PHE A 26 37.26 8.47 18.65
C PHE A 26 38.60 9.08 19.06
N SER A 27 39.72 8.46 18.68
CA SER A 27 41.04 8.90 19.15
C SER A 27 41.58 10.14 18.46
N ASP A 28 41.15 10.35 17.21
CA ASP A 28 41.46 11.46 16.32
C ASP A 28 40.59 12.70 16.56
N ASP A 29 39.48 12.55 17.29
CA ASP A 29 38.62 13.64 17.71
C ASP A 29 38.61 13.84 19.24
N GLU A 30 38.40 15.08 19.67
CA GLU A 30 38.18 15.40 21.10
C GLU A 30 36.71 15.36 21.50
N VAL A 31 35.79 15.40 20.53
CA VAL A 31 34.34 15.50 20.75
C VAL A 31 33.68 14.13 20.56
N SER A 32 32.65 13.84 21.37
CA SER A 32 31.76 12.70 21.13
C SER A 32 30.77 13.01 20.01
N LEU A 33 30.74 12.18 18.97
CA LEU A 33 29.83 12.31 17.84
C LEU A 33 28.84 11.16 17.79
N PRO A 34 27.61 11.38 17.27
CA PRO A 34 26.65 10.29 17.08
C PRO A 34 27.18 9.32 16.03
N TYR A 35 27.20 8.03 16.37
CA TYR A 35 27.61 6.95 15.48
C TYR A 35 26.60 5.82 15.54
N THR A 36 26.26 5.24 14.38
CA THR A 36 25.40 4.05 14.30
C THR A 36 26.25 2.87 13.85
N ALA A 37 26.49 1.95 14.78
CA ALA A 37 27.27 0.74 14.55
C ALA A 37 26.37 -0.42 14.13
N SER A 38 26.89 -1.30 13.27
CA SER A 38 26.22 -2.53 12.87
C SER A 38 27.20 -3.68 12.68
N ALA A 39 26.72 -4.91 12.69
CA ALA A 39 27.53 -6.09 12.36
C ALA A 39 28.13 -6.01 10.94
N GLY A 40 27.43 -5.34 10.02
CA GLY A 40 27.82 -5.15 8.62
C GLY A 40 28.47 -3.81 8.31
N ASP A 41 28.95 -3.08 9.31
CA ASP A 41 29.59 -1.76 9.13
C ASP A 41 30.80 -1.87 8.19
N THR A 42 30.98 -0.89 7.29
CA THR A 42 32.07 -0.91 6.31
C THR A 42 33.42 -0.57 6.93
N THR A 43 33.44 0.06 8.10
CA THR A 43 34.64 0.43 8.84
C THR A 43 35.01 -0.63 9.88
N ASP A 44 36.31 -0.86 10.06
CA ASP A 44 36.81 -1.83 11.06
C ASP A 44 36.41 -1.43 12.48
N TYR A 45 36.52 -0.13 12.80
CA TYR A 45 36.15 0.40 14.11
C TYR A 45 34.63 0.35 14.35
N GLY A 46 33.80 0.50 13.32
CA GLY A 46 32.34 0.38 13.44
C GLY A 46 31.89 -1.05 13.74
N ARG A 47 32.48 -2.04 13.09
CA ARG A 47 32.23 -3.47 13.41
C ARG A 47 32.72 -3.83 14.82
N GLN A 48 33.91 -3.35 15.20
CA GLN A 48 34.44 -3.54 16.54
C GLN A 48 33.54 -2.90 17.60
N LEU A 49 33.08 -1.66 17.37
CA LEU A 49 32.17 -0.95 18.25
C LEU A 49 30.86 -1.73 18.44
N TYR A 50 30.27 -2.26 17.36
CA TYR A 50 29.06 -3.08 17.43
C TYR A 50 29.28 -4.34 18.29
N ALA A 51 30.36 -5.09 18.03
CA ALA A 51 30.69 -6.29 18.80
C ALA A 51 30.91 -5.98 20.29
N ASP A 52 31.63 -4.90 20.60
CA ASP A 52 31.89 -4.45 21.96
C ASP A 52 30.61 -4.02 22.70
N LEU A 53 29.69 -3.33 22.01
CA LEU A 53 28.39 -2.93 22.55
C LEU A 53 27.50 -4.13 22.84
N VAL A 54 27.42 -5.10 21.91
CA VAL A 54 26.68 -6.36 22.11
C VAL A 54 27.26 -7.17 23.27
N ALA A 55 28.58 -7.17 23.44
CA ALA A 55 29.26 -7.83 24.55
C ALA A 55 29.11 -7.09 25.90
N GLY A 56 28.50 -5.90 25.92
CA GLY A 56 28.28 -5.10 27.13
C GLY A 56 29.52 -4.38 27.66
N LYS A 57 30.59 -4.25 26.85
CA LYS A 57 31.86 -3.60 27.23
C LYS A 57 31.67 -2.16 27.72
N TYR A 58 30.66 -1.47 27.18
CA TYR A 58 30.34 -0.08 27.50
C TYR A 58 29.06 0.07 28.35
N GLY A 59 28.65 -1.00 29.02
CA GLY A 59 27.40 -1.08 29.78
C GLY A 59 26.23 -1.59 28.96
N THR A 60 25.05 -1.65 29.59
CA THR A 60 23.83 -2.16 28.97
C THR A 60 23.35 -1.22 27.86
N VAL A 61 23.20 -1.76 26.65
CA VAL A 61 22.58 -1.06 25.53
C VAL A 61 21.07 -0.95 25.79
N THR A 62 20.53 0.26 25.74
CA THR A 62 19.10 0.51 25.96
C THR A 62 18.29 -0.21 24.89
N PRO A 63 17.31 -1.06 25.24
CA PRO A 63 16.46 -1.72 24.25
C PRO A 63 15.66 -0.71 23.41
N PHE A 64 15.45 -1.05 22.14
CA PHE A 64 14.53 -0.32 21.29
C PHE A 64 13.10 -0.46 21.84
N THR A 65 12.37 0.64 21.95
CA THR A 65 10.95 0.64 22.31
C THR A 65 10.18 1.42 21.25
N VAL A 66 9.12 0.80 20.71
CA VAL A 66 8.21 1.45 19.77
C VAL A 66 7.47 2.58 20.49
N THR A 67 7.51 3.78 19.92
CA THR A 67 6.76 4.93 20.48
C THR A 67 5.36 5.05 19.85
N PRO A 68 4.40 5.70 20.54
CA PRO A 68 3.09 5.99 19.96
C PRO A 68 3.15 6.77 18.63
N GLU A 69 4.14 7.65 18.47
CA GLU A 69 4.36 8.42 17.24
C GLU A 69 4.80 7.50 16.10
N MET A 70 5.68 6.53 16.37
CA MET A 70 6.10 5.53 15.38
C MET A 70 4.92 4.67 14.90
N LEU A 71 4.05 4.23 15.82
CA LEU A 71 2.84 3.49 15.48
C LEU A 71 1.87 4.34 14.66
N THR A 72 1.66 5.60 15.07
CA THR A 72 0.79 6.54 14.36
C THR A 72 1.28 6.76 12.92
N ALA A 73 2.57 7.01 12.74
CA ALA A 73 3.17 7.18 11.42
C ALA A 73 3.04 5.91 10.55
N ALA A 74 3.26 4.73 11.14
CA ALA A 74 3.10 3.45 10.44
C ALA A 74 1.65 3.24 9.98
N LYS A 75 0.65 3.49 10.85
CA LYS A 75 -0.78 3.38 10.53
C LYS A 75 -1.19 4.36 9.45
N GLN A 76 -0.77 5.62 9.55
CA GLN A 76 -1.05 6.64 8.52
C GLN A 76 -0.51 6.22 7.15
N LYS A 77 0.72 5.69 7.09
CA LYS A 77 1.30 5.18 5.84
C LYS A 77 0.48 4.02 5.27
N LYS A 78 0.10 3.05 6.11
CA LYS A 78 -0.73 1.91 5.66
C LYS A 78 -2.14 2.33 5.26
N HIS A 79 -2.74 3.32 5.93
CA HIS A 79 -4.02 3.92 5.53
C HIS A 79 -3.95 4.61 4.17
N ALA A 80 -2.84 5.28 3.86
CA ALA A 80 -2.62 5.86 2.54
C ALA A 80 -2.51 4.78 1.45
N GLU A 81 -1.83 3.65 1.73
CA GLU A 81 -1.78 2.49 0.84
C GLU A 81 -3.17 1.88 0.61
N ILE A 82 -3.98 1.72 1.66
CA ILE A 82 -5.38 1.26 1.57
C ILE A 82 -6.23 2.23 0.73
N ASN A 83 -6.04 3.54 0.86
CA ASN A 83 -6.73 4.53 0.04
C ASN A 83 -6.31 4.42 -1.43
N ALA A 84 -5.01 4.26 -1.71
CA ALA A 84 -4.53 4.06 -3.07
C ALA A 84 -5.08 2.78 -3.70
N TRP A 85 -5.18 1.69 -2.92
CA TRP A 85 -5.84 0.46 -3.36
C TRP A 85 -7.31 0.70 -3.71
N ARG A 86 -8.06 1.38 -2.83
CA ARG A 86 -9.46 1.73 -3.09
C ARG A 86 -9.59 2.51 -4.39
N ASP A 87 -8.79 3.56 -4.56
CA ASP A 87 -8.83 4.43 -5.74
C ASP A 87 -8.51 3.65 -7.01
N ALA A 88 -7.57 2.69 -6.94
CA ALA A 88 -7.30 1.78 -8.06
C ALA A 88 -8.50 0.86 -8.37
N GLN A 89 -9.16 0.29 -7.35
CA GLN A 89 -10.34 -0.56 -7.55
C GLN A 89 -11.52 0.22 -8.13
N GLU A 90 -11.79 1.43 -7.63
CA GLU A 90 -12.89 2.31 -8.10
C GLU A 90 -12.69 2.83 -9.53
N ASN A 91 -11.45 2.82 -10.04
CA ASN A 91 -11.12 3.19 -11.41
C ASN A 91 -10.90 1.97 -12.32
N GLY A 92 -10.93 0.76 -11.76
CA GLY A 92 -10.84 -0.48 -12.50
C GLY A 92 -12.12 -0.82 -13.28
N SER A 93 -12.04 -1.90 -14.06
CA SER A 93 -13.18 -2.54 -14.72
C SER A 93 -13.37 -3.94 -14.14
N VAL A 94 -14.62 -4.34 -13.95
CA VAL A 94 -15.01 -5.72 -13.64
C VAL A 94 -15.87 -6.27 -14.77
N ILE A 95 -15.99 -7.58 -14.86
CA ILE A 95 -16.87 -8.23 -15.84
C ILE A 95 -18.13 -8.71 -15.12
N PHE A 96 -19.29 -8.46 -15.70
CA PHE A 96 -20.55 -9.07 -15.28
C PHE A 96 -21.22 -9.78 -16.44
N THR A 97 -22.18 -10.66 -16.13
CA THR A 97 -22.91 -11.43 -17.14
C THR A 97 -24.34 -10.93 -17.24
N LEU A 98 -24.81 -10.72 -18.47
CA LEU A 98 -26.19 -10.37 -18.80
C LEU A 98 -26.55 -10.99 -20.14
N ASN A 99 -27.71 -11.65 -20.21
CA ASN A 99 -28.24 -12.28 -21.43
C ASN A 99 -27.26 -13.22 -22.15
N GLY A 100 -26.47 -13.98 -21.37
CA GLY A 100 -25.49 -14.93 -21.92
C GLY A 100 -24.16 -14.32 -22.37
N HIS A 101 -24.00 -13.00 -22.29
CA HIS A 101 -22.79 -12.27 -22.66
C HIS A 101 -22.06 -11.73 -21.43
N ARG A 102 -20.74 -11.53 -21.58
CA ARG A 102 -19.86 -10.95 -20.56
C ARG A 102 -19.56 -9.51 -20.93
N TRP A 103 -19.82 -8.57 -20.03
CA TRP A 103 -19.73 -7.13 -20.34
C TRP A 103 -18.72 -6.44 -19.43
N ASP A 104 -17.92 -5.56 -20.02
CA ASP A 104 -17.07 -4.65 -19.25
C ASP A 104 -17.93 -3.68 -18.42
N CYS A 105 -17.62 -3.60 -17.14
CA CYS A 105 -18.32 -2.75 -16.18
C CYS A 105 -17.32 -1.90 -15.40
N GLY A 106 -17.35 -0.61 -15.68
CA GLY A 106 -16.52 0.40 -15.03
C GLY A 106 -16.81 1.76 -15.62
N LYS A 107 -16.19 2.81 -15.05
CA LYS A 107 -16.40 4.20 -15.47
C LYS A 107 -16.22 4.39 -16.99
N ALA A 108 -15.17 3.81 -17.57
CA ALA A 108 -14.90 3.91 -19.00
C ALA A 108 -15.99 3.27 -19.89
N SER A 109 -16.51 2.10 -19.51
CA SER A 109 -17.60 1.44 -20.25
C SER A 109 -18.90 2.20 -20.11
N GLN A 110 -19.21 2.68 -18.90
CA GLN A 110 -20.39 3.50 -18.64
C GLN A 110 -20.36 4.81 -19.45
N THR A 111 -19.23 5.52 -19.48
CA THR A 111 -19.06 6.76 -20.25
C THR A 111 -19.26 6.54 -21.74
N ARG A 112 -18.83 5.39 -22.29
CA ARG A 112 -19.04 5.04 -23.70
C ARG A 112 -20.49 4.64 -23.99
N LEU A 113 -21.13 3.90 -23.08
CA LEU A 113 -22.48 3.36 -23.27
C LEU A 113 -23.55 4.46 -23.14
N SER A 114 -23.38 5.41 -22.23
CA SER A 114 -24.39 6.45 -21.97
C SER A 114 -24.85 7.25 -23.21
N PRO A 115 -23.96 7.81 -24.05
CA PRO A 115 -24.39 8.49 -25.27
C PRO A 115 -25.04 7.54 -26.28
N VAL A 116 -24.60 6.27 -26.34
CA VAL A 116 -25.21 5.25 -27.21
C VAL A 116 -26.67 5.01 -26.82
N VAL A 117 -26.95 4.85 -25.52
CA VAL A 117 -28.31 4.66 -25.03
C VAL A 117 -29.18 5.90 -25.29
N ALA A 118 -28.62 7.09 -25.16
CA ALA A 118 -29.33 8.32 -25.47
C ALA A 118 -29.76 8.39 -26.95
N VAL A 119 -28.86 8.02 -27.88
CA VAL A 119 -29.14 7.95 -29.32
C VAL A 119 -30.11 6.80 -29.66
N ALA A 120 -30.01 5.67 -28.96
CA ALA A 120 -30.94 4.55 -29.08
C ALA A 120 -32.37 4.95 -28.72
N LYS A 121 -32.53 5.72 -27.64
CA LYS A 121 -33.82 6.23 -27.18
C LYS A 121 -34.43 7.26 -28.13
N SER A 122 -33.63 7.94 -28.95
CA SER A 122 -34.14 8.82 -30.02
C SER A 122 -34.40 8.10 -31.35
N GLY A 123 -34.16 6.78 -31.43
CA GLY A 123 -34.36 5.99 -32.65
C GLY A 123 -33.35 6.32 -33.76
N MET A 124 -32.19 6.89 -33.41
CA MET A 124 -31.20 7.40 -34.36
C MET A 124 -29.93 6.55 -34.42
N LEU A 125 -29.96 5.30 -33.95
CA LEU A 125 -28.82 4.40 -34.11
C LEU A 125 -28.58 4.12 -35.60
N PRO A 126 -27.31 3.98 -36.02
CA PRO A 126 -26.99 3.60 -37.38
C PRO A 126 -27.52 2.18 -37.69
N PRO A 127 -27.89 1.88 -38.95
CA PRO A 127 -28.25 0.53 -39.36
C PRO A 127 -27.13 -0.47 -39.05
N GLY A 128 -27.48 -1.64 -38.50
CA GLY A 128 -26.52 -2.68 -38.14
C GLY A 128 -25.68 -2.37 -36.89
N PHE A 129 -26.13 -1.43 -36.04
CA PHE A 129 -25.46 -1.14 -34.77
C PHE A 129 -25.28 -2.40 -33.90
N PHE A 130 -24.12 -2.47 -33.25
CA PHE A 130 -23.76 -3.51 -32.29
C PHE A 130 -23.00 -2.91 -31.11
N TRP A 131 -22.96 -3.64 -30.00
CA TRP A 131 -22.07 -3.37 -28.88
C TRP A 131 -21.11 -4.55 -28.69
N THR A 132 -19.82 -4.27 -28.62
CA THR A 132 -18.79 -5.29 -28.43
C THR A 132 -18.72 -5.68 -26.96
N ASP A 133 -18.83 -6.97 -26.68
CA ASP A 133 -18.75 -7.52 -25.32
C ASP A 133 -17.30 -7.69 -24.85
N ALA A 134 -17.11 -8.10 -23.59
CA ALA A 134 -15.79 -8.24 -22.97
C ALA A 134 -14.91 -9.34 -23.60
N ASP A 135 -15.52 -10.25 -24.36
CA ASP A 135 -14.82 -11.32 -25.08
C ASP A 135 -14.54 -10.92 -26.55
N ASN A 136 -14.74 -9.63 -26.89
CA ASN A 136 -14.62 -9.04 -28.22
C ASN A 136 -15.61 -9.61 -29.25
N ILE A 137 -16.82 -9.97 -28.80
CA ILE A 137 -17.91 -10.40 -29.67
C ILE A 137 -18.83 -9.21 -29.95
N ASP A 138 -19.05 -8.90 -31.22
CA ASP A 138 -19.99 -7.87 -31.65
C ASP A 138 -21.42 -8.38 -31.52
N VAL A 139 -22.17 -7.84 -30.57
CA VAL A 139 -23.56 -8.24 -30.29
C VAL A 139 -24.50 -7.21 -30.90
N PRO A 140 -25.35 -7.57 -31.88
CA PRO A 140 -26.43 -6.70 -32.34
C PRO A 140 -27.37 -6.39 -31.17
N MET A 141 -27.69 -5.12 -30.94
CA MET A 141 -28.45 -4.70 -29.77
C MET A 141 -29.62 -3.79 -30.15
N THR A 142 -30.78 -4.08 -29.59
CA THR A 142 -31.96 -3.20 -29.62
C THR A 142 -31.86 -2.08 -28.59
N THR A 143 -32.73 -1.06 -28.71
CA THR A 143 -32.83 0.02 -27.71
C THR A 143 -33.15 -0.50 -26.31
N ASP A 144 -34.00 -1.52 -26.19
CA ASP A 144 -34.38 -2.11 -24.92
C ASP A 144 -33.20 -2.87 -24.29
N GLU A 145 -32.44 -3.62 -25.09
CA GLU A 145 -31.24 -4.33 -24.62
C GLU A 145 -30.13 -3.36 -24.19
N LEU A 146 -29.92 -2.26 -24.90
CA LEU A 146 -28.96 -1.23 -24.50
C LEU A 146 -29.37 -0.55 -23.19
N THR A 147 -30.67 -0.28 -23.02
CA THR A 147 -31.21 0.29 -21.78
C THR A 147 -31.05 -0.69 -20.62
N ALA A 148 -31.31 -1.98 -20.84
CA ALA A 148 -31.09 -3.03 -19.85
C ALA A 148 -29.61 -3.19 -19.49
N LEU A 149 -28.72 -3.12 -20.47
CA LEU A 149 -27.27 -3.18 -20.27
C LEU A 149 -26.78 -2.00 -19.41
N GLU A 150 -27.24 -0.78 -19.70
CA GLU A 150 -26.88 0.41 -18.91
C GLU A 150 -27.36 0.30 -17.46
N ALA A 151 -28.61 -0.11 -17.25
CA ALA A 151 -29.16 -0.29 -15.91
C ALA A 151 -28.40 -1.37 -15.12
N ALA A 152 -28.12 -2.52 -15.75
CA ALA A 152 -27.38 -3.60 -15.13
C ALA A 152 -25.93 -3.20 -14.82
N MET A 153 -25.26 -2.45 -15.72
CA MET A 153 -23.92 -1.93 -15.48
C MET A 153 -23.91 -0.95 -14.29
N GLN A 154 -24.86 -0.01 -14.23
CA GLN A 154 -25.00 0.91 -13.10
C GLN A 154 -25.20 0.16 -11.78
N GLN A 155 -26.08 -0.84 -11.76
CA GLN A 155 -26.31 -1.67 -10.57
C GLN A 155 -25.05 -2.40 -10.12
N ASN A 156 -24.32 -3.02 -11.05
CA ASN A 156 -23.07 -3.72 -10.74
C ASN A 156 -21.98 -2.76 -10.26
N MET A 157 -21.86 -1.57 -10.84
CA MET A 157 -20.94 -0.53 -10.37
C MET A 157 -21.25 -0.10 -8.92
N VAL A 158 -22.52 0.08 -8.58
CA VAL A 158 -22.93 0.42 -7.20
C VAL A 158 -22.59 -0.70 -6.22
N LEU A 159 -22.92 -1.94 -6.57
CA LEU A 159 -22.60 -3.11 -5.73
C LEU A 159 -21.09 -3.26 -5.52
N GLN A 160 -20.31 -3.09 -6.58
CA GLN A 160 -18.86 -3.18 -6.50
C GLN A 160 -18.26 -2.04 -5.68
N GLY A 161 -18.72 -0.80 -5.88
CA GLY A 161 -18.31 0.35 -5.07
C GLY A 161 -18.60 0.13 -3.58
N PHE A 162 -19.75 -0.43 -3.24
CA PHE A 162 -20.09 -0.76 -1.85
C PHE A 162 -19.10 -1.76 -1.24
N LYS A 163 -18.82 -2.87 -1.94
CA LYS A 163 -17.84 -3.88 -1.48
C LYS A 163 -16.44 -3.30 -1.28
N ILE A 164 -16.01 -2.42 -2.20
CA ILE A 164 -14.70 -1.74 -2.10
C ILE A 164 -14.64 -0.89 -0.83
N HIS A 165 -15.69 -0.12 -0.53
CA HIS A 165 -15.74 0.69 0.69
C HIS A 165 -15.83 -0.15 1.97
N GLU A 166 -16.60 -1.24 1.98
CA GLU A 166 -16.63 -2.18 3.11
C GLU A 166 -15.24 -2.75 3.38
N ARG A 167 -14.56 -3.24 2.34
CA ARG A 167 -13.21 -3.80 2.48
C ARG A 167 -12.21 -2.73 2.92
N GLN A 168 -12.27 -1.52 2.38
CA GLN A 168 -11.42 -0.41 2.82
C GLN A 168 -11.58 -0.13 4.32
N ARG A 169 -12.83 -0.07 4.81
CA ARG A 169 -13.13 0.16 6.24
C ARG A 169 -12.58 -0.97 7.10
N GLN A 170 -12.85 -2.21 6.70
CA GLN A 170 -12.34 -3.39 7.37
C GLN A 170 -10.81 -3.35 7.50
N MET A 171 -10.09 -3.10 6.41
CA MET A 171 -8.62 -3.06 6.44
C MET A 171 -8.08 -1.98 7.38
N LYS A 172 -8.72 -0.79 7.41
CA LYS A 172 -8.33 0.28 8.33
C LYS A 172 -8.58 -0.11 9.78
N GLU A 173 -9.73 -0.68 10.09
CA GLU A 173 -10.05 -1.16 11.44
C GLU A 173 -9.09 -2.26 11.92
N GLU A 174 -8.67 -3.15 11.02
CA GLU A 174 -7.67 -4.19 11.32
C GLU A 174 -6.30 -3.57 11.60
N VAL A 175 -5.84 -2.63 10.76
CA VAL A 175 -4.59 -1.89 10.94
C VAL A 175 -4.59 -1.07 12.23
N ASP A 176 -5.71 -0.43 12.57
CA ASP A 176 -5.85 0.38 13.77
C ASP A 176 -5.73 -0.43 15.07
N LYS A 177 -6.03 -1.74 15.03
CA LYS A 177 -5.88 -2.66 16.17
C LYS A 177 -4.44 -3.17 16.35
N LEU A 178 -3.57 -3.00 15.36
CA LEU A 178 -2.17 -3.44 15.45
C LEU A 178 -1.36 -2.52 16.39
N THR A 179 -0.49 -3.16 17.17
CA THR A 179 0.38 -2.51 18.17
C THR A 179 1.88 -2.67 17.86
N ASP A 180 2.21 -3.32 16.76
CA ASP A 180 3.57 -3.56 16.31
C ASP A 180 3.81 -2.94 14.93
N CYS A 181 4.91 -2.19 14.77
CA CYS A 181 5.24 -1.49 13.53
C CYS A 181 5.47 -2.48 12.38
N LYS A 182 6.07 -3.64 12.64
CA LYS A 182 6.31 -4.63 11.59
C LYS A 182 5.00 -5.24 11.10
N ALA A 183 4.11 -5.64 12.01
CA ALA A 183 2.78 -6.12 11.66
C ALA A 183 1.98 -5.10 10.83
N ILE A 184 2.05 -3.81 11.18
CA ILE A 184 1.39 -2.73 10.40
C ILE A 184 2.00 -2.64 9.00
N LYS A 185 3.33 -2.66 8.87
CA LYS A 185 4.03 -2.57 7.58
C LYS A 185 3.69 -3.77 6.68
N ASP A 186 3.65 -4.96 7.27
CA ASP A 186 3.43 -6.25 6.59
C ASP A 186 1.95 -6.56 6.32
N TYR A 187 1.01 -5.74 6.83
CA TYR A 187 -0.42 -5.94 6.57
C TYR A 187 -0.71 -5.95 5.06
N ALA A 188 -1.32 -7.03 4.59
CA ALA A 188 -1.65 -7.26 3.19
C ALA A 188 -2.84 -6.42 2.74
N VAL A 189 -2.60 -5.47 1.84
CA VAL A 189 -3.64 -4.62 1.26
C VAL A 189 -4.22 -5.29 0.02
N GLY A 190 -5.53 -5.55 0.03
CA GLY A 190 -6.18 -6.26 -1.06
C GLY A 190 -7.51 -6.89 -0.67
N TRP A 191 -8.11 -7.57 -1.62
CA TRP A 191 -9.20 -8.52 -1.34
C TRP A 191 -8.66 -9.68 -0.49
N PRO A 192 -9.48 -10.27 0.39
CA PRO A 192 -9.10 -11.49 1.08
C PRO A 192 -8.88 -12.62 0.06
N GLU A 193 -7.89 -13.47 0.31
CA GLU A 193 -7.68 -14.75 -0.41
C GLU A 193 -8.78 -15.76 -0.09
#